data_AF-A0A7C3WG42-F1
#
_entry.id   AF-A0A7C3WG42-F1
#
_cell.length_a   1.000
_cell.length_b   1.000
_cell.length_c   1.000
_cell.angle_alpha   90.00
_cell.angle_beta   90.00
_cell.angle_gamma   90.00
#
_symmetry.space_group_name_H-M   'P 1'
#
loop_
_entity.id
_entity.type
_entity.pdbx_description
1 polymer ?
#
loop_
_entity_poly.entity_id
_entity_poly.type
_entity_poly.pdbx_seq_one_letter_code
_entity_poly.pdbx_strand_id
1 'polypeptide(L)'
;TVNEVDGKPFEVFATIGKSGRSITAKAEAIGRLVSLVLRSGVDVTDVVGQLKGIGGENPVFQKKGLLLSLPDAVAWVLEKRYMQGRGGAGVEKSLLAPTCPECGQELVFEEGCYVCKACGFTKCG
;
A
#
# COMPACT_ATOMS: atom_id res chain seq x y z
N THR A 1 9.20 6.59 7.37
CA THR A 1 10.46 6.11 7.95
C THR A 1 10.22 4.81 8.68
N VAL A 2 11.17 3.88 8.65
CA VAL A 2 11.13 2.64 9.42
C VAL A 2 12.41 2.55 10.24
N ASN A 3 12.27 2.34 11.55
CA ASN A 3 13.38 2.10 12.47
C ASN A 3 13.49 0.59 12.73
N GLU A 4 14.71 0.14 13.01
CA GLU A 4 15.04 -1.28 13.14
C GLU A 4 15.71 -1.57 14.49
N VAL A 5 15.48 -2.78 14.99
CA VAL A 5 16.21 -3.39 16.10
C VAL A 5 16.66 -4.77 15.62
N ASP A 6 17.95 -5.07 15.72
CA ASP A 6 18.54 -6.34 15.26
C ASP A 6 18.23 -6.70 13.79
N GLY A 7 18.15 -5.70 12.92
CA GLY A 7 17.83 -5.88 11.50
C GLY A 7 16.36 -6.19 11.20
N LYS A 8 15.48 -6.14 12.22
CA LYS A 8 14.03 -6.32 12.09
C LYS A 8 13.32 -4.97 12.27
N PRO A 9 12.20 -4.75 11.55
CA PRO A 9 11.43 -3.52 11.71
C PRO A 9 10.82 -3.44 13.11
N PHE A 10 10.97 -2.29 13.75
CA PHE A 10 10.51 -2.05 15.13
C PHE A 10 9.51 -0.90 15.22
N GLU A 11 9.72 0.18 14.47
CA GLU A 11 8.79 1.32 14.43
C GLU A 11 8.61 1.86 13.01
N VAL A 12 7.40 2.34 12.72
CA VAL A 12 7.03 2.96 11.45
C VAL A 12 6.44 4.34 11.70
N PHE A 13 7.02 5.34 11.05
CA PHE A 13 6.53 6.72 11.07
C PHE A 13 6.11 7.13 9.66
N ALA A 14 4.82 7.45 9.49
CA ALA A 14 4.30 7.97 8.23
C ALA A 14 4.17 9.49 8.33
N THR A 15 5.00 10.21 7.58
CA THR A 15 4.90 11.66 7.45
C THR A 15 4.38 11.98 6.07
N ILE A 16 3.27 12.71 6.01
CA ILE A 16 2.71 13.21 4.76
C ILE A 16 3.01 14.70 4.67
N GLY A 17 3.50 15.15 3.50
CA GLY A 17 3.86 16.54 3.24
C GLY A 17 2.65 17.47 3.13
N LYS A 18 2.51 18.20 2.02
CA LYS A 18 1.36 19.08 1.73
C LYS A 18 0.07 18.27 1.62
N SER A 19 -0.51 17.88 2.74
CA SER A 19 -1.76 17.14 2.83
C SER A 19 -2.54 17.64 4.04
N GLY A 20 -3.87 17.64 3.92
CA GLY A 20 -4.75 18.23 4.95
C GLY A 20 -4.63 17.54 6.31
N ARG A 21 -5.05 18.24 7.37
CA ARG A 21 -4.95 17.81 8.78
C ARG A 21 -5.48 16.40 9.04
N SER A 22 -6.58 16.00 8.38
CA SER A 22 -7.19 14.67 8.52
C SER A 22 -6.29 13.54 7.99
N ILE A 23 -5.63 13.76 6.85
CA ILE A 23 -4.76 12.78 6.21
C ILE A 23 -3.50 12.55 7.06
N THR A 24 -2.92 13.63 7.60
CA THR A 24 -1.81 13.55 8.56
C THR A 24 -2.20 12.79 9.82
N ALA A 25 -3.38 13.06 10.40
CA ALA A 25 -3.86 12.34 11.59
C ALA A 25 -4.05 10.84 11.33
N LYS A 26 -4.60 10.46 10.16
CA LYS A 26 -4.72 9.05 9.75
C LYS A 26 -3.35 8.39 9.60
N ALA A 27 -2.38 9.05 8.98
CA ALA A 27 -1.01 8.52 8.85
C ALA A 27 -0.33 8.33 10.21
N GLU A 28 -0.48 9.29 11.13
CA GLU A 28 0.06 9.18 12.48
C GLU A 28 -0.57 7.99 13.22
N ALA A 29 -1.89 7.84 13.14
CA ALA A 29 -2.61 6.72 13.74
C ALA A 29 -2.11 5.38 13.20
N ILE A 30 -2.00 5.25 11.88
CA ILE A 30 -1.48 4.02 11.23
C ILE A 30 -0.05 3.74 11.68
N GLY A 31 0.84 4.73 11.66
CA GLY A 31 2.23 4.57 12.09
C GLY A 31 2.35 4.11 13.54
N ARG A 32 1.55 4.69 14.45
CA ARG A 32 1.51 4.30 15.87
C ARG A 32 1.02 2.87 16.05
N LEU A 33 -0.04 2.47 15.35
CA LEU A 33 -0.59 1.11 15.44
C LEU A 33 0.37 0.06 14.87
N VAL A 34 0.96 0.32 13.70
CA VAL A 34 1.94 -0.58 13.09
C VAL A 34 3.17 -0.72 13.99
N SER A 35 3.65 0.39 14.57
CA SER A 35 4.74 0.36 15.54
C SER A 35 4.37 -0.48 16.77
N LEU A 36 3.16 -0.34 17.31
CA LEU A 36 2.71 -1.16 18.44
C LEU A 36 2.73 -2.66 18.10
N VAL A 37 2.22 -3.02 16.92
CA VAL A 37 2.17 -4.41 16.45
C VAL A 37 3.57 -5.00 16.31
N LEU A 38 4.50 -4.27 15.67
CA LEU A 38 5.90 -4.70 15.52
C LEU A 38 6.61 -4.87 16.87
N ARG A 39 6.42 -3.91 17.79
CA ARG A 39 6.97 -4.00 19.16
C ARG A 39 6.39 -5.15 19.98
N SER A 40 5.20 -5.61 19.61
CA SER A 40 4.55 -6.78 20.23
C SER A 40 5.06 -8.12 19.68
N GLY A 41 6.05 -8.11 18.78
CA GLY A 41 6.69 -9.31 18.24
C GLY A 41 5.94 -9.96 17.07
N VAL A 42 4.93 -9.29 16.51
CA VAL A 42 4.22 -9.78 15.31
C VAL A 42 5.16 -9.71 14.10
N ASP A 43 5.17 -10.76 13.28
CA ASP A 43 6.05 -10.84 12.12
C ASP A 43 5.65 -9.81 11.05
N VAL A 44 6.66 -9.23 10.39
CA VAL A 44 6.46 -8.22 9.34
C VAL A 44 5.59 -8.76 8.19
N THR A 45 5.66 -10.05 7.90
CA THR A 45 4.87 -10.69 6.85
C THR A 45 3.37 -10.67 7.15
N ASP A 46 2.98 -10.85 8.42
CA ASP A 46 1.59 -10.75 8.85
C ASP A 46 1.08 -9.31 8.74
N VAL A 47 1.90 -8.33 9.15
CA VAL A 47 1.57 -6.91 9.02
C VAL A 47 1.37 -6.52 7.55
N VAL A 48 2.26 -6.96 6.65
CA VAL A 48 2.13 -6.73 5.21
C VAL A 48 0.85 -7.38 4.68
N GLY A 49 0.55 -8.61 5.06
CA GLY A 49 -0.65 -9.32 4.64
C GLY A 49 -1.96 -8.62 5.02
N GLN A 50 -1.98 -7.90 6.16
CA GLN A 50 -3.14 -7.13 6.59
C GLN A 50 -3.28 -5.78 5.85
N LEU A 51 -2.17 -5.14 5.48
CA LEU A 51 -2.18 -3.77 4.95
C LEU A 51 -2.16 -3.70 3.41
N LYS A 52 -1.55 -4.70 2.76
CA LYS A 52 -1.39 -4.74 1.31
C LYS A 52 -2.75 -4.84 0.62
N GLY A 53 -2.96 -4.00 -0.39
CA GLY A 53 -4.21 -4.00 -1.14
C GLY A 53 -5.32 -3.14 -0.53
N ILE A 54 -5.13 -2.54 0.66
CA ILE A 54 -6.15 -1.63 1.22
C ILE A 54 -6.29 -0.41 0.31
N GLY A 55 -7.48 -0.27 -0.29
CA GLY A 55 -7.86 0.86 -1.13
C GLY A 55 -8.14 2.14 -0.36
N GLY A 56 -8.03 3.28 -1.03
CA GLY A 56 -8.44 4.58 -0.50
C GLY A 56 -8.95 5.50 -1.62
N GLU A 57 -9.54 6.62 -1.22
CA GLU A 57 -10.15 7.61 -2.13
C GLU A 57 -9.14 8.23 -3.12
N ASN A 58 -7.85 8.17 -2.81
CA ASN A 58 -6.80 8.88 -3.54
C ASN A 58 -5.61 7.95 -3.91
N PRO A 59 -5.78 7.03 -4.87
CA PRO A 59 -4.69 6.18 -5.32
C PRO A 59 -3.70 6.96 -6.19
N VAL A 60 -2.40 6.81 -5.89
CA VAL A 60 -1.29 7.56 -6.50
C VAL A 60 -0.40 6.64 -7.31
N PHE A 61 -0.16 6.97 -8.59
CA PHE A 61 0.82 6.26 -9.41
C PHE A 61 2.24 6.67 -9.01
N GLN A 62 3.06 5.70 -8.62
CA GLN A 62 4.50 5.87 -8.47
C GLN A 62 5.25 5.17 -9.60
N LYS A 63 6.52 5.54 -9.81
CA LYS A 63 7.41 4.97 -10.84
C LYS A 63 7.53 3.42 -10.81
N LYS A 64 7.10 2.76 -9.73
CA LYS A 64 7.23 1.31 -9.51
C LYS A 64 5.89 0.62 -9.19
N GLY A 65 4.76 1.26 -9.48
CA GLY A 65 3.43 0.67 -9.28
C GLY A 65 2.37 1.67 -8.85
N LEU A 66 1.13 1.18 -8.74
CA LEU A 66 0.01 1.92 -8.19
C LEU A 66 -0.01 1.77 -6.67
N LEU A 67 0.01 2.89 -5.96
CA LEU A 67 -0.14 2.95 -4.51
C LEU A 67 -1.61 3.23 -4.18
N LEU A 68 -2.28 2.30 -3.53
CA LEU A 68 -3.73 2.38 -3.37
C LEU A 68 -4.15 3.33 -2.24
N SER A 69 -3.34 3.40 -1.18
CA SER A 69 -3.61 4.22 0.00
C SER A 69 -2.37 4.33 0.92
N LEU A 70 -2.52 5.01 2.06
CA LEU A 70 -1.50 5.08 3.11
C LEU A 70 -1.13 3.71 3.73
N PRO A 71 -2.08 2.87 4.17
CA PRO A 71 -1.72 1.55 4.68
C PRO A 71 -1.03 0.67 3.63
N ASP A 72 -1.50 0.70 2.38
CA ASP A 72 -0.87 -0.02 1.27
C ASP A 72 0.57 0.47 1.02
N ALA A 73 0.83 1.77 1.21
CA ALA A 73 2.18 2.34 1.16
C ALA A 73 3.11 1.80 2.25
N VAL A 74 2.59 1.64 3.47
CA VAL A 74 3.34 1.03 4.56
C VAL A 74 3.67 -0.43 4.21
N ALA A 75 2.69 -1.18 3.70
CA ALA A 75 2.87 -2.56 3.26
C ALA A 75 3.98 -2.67 2.20
N TRP A 76 3.93 -1.81 1.18
CA TRP A 76 4.91 -1.80 0.10
C TRP A 76 6.35 -1.53 0.60
N VAL A 77 6.52 -0.57 1.52
CA VAL A 77 7.84 -0.27 2.10
C VAL A 77 8.36 -1.45 2.92
N LEU A 78 7.52 -2.06 3.74
CA LEU A 78 7.90 -3.20 4.59
C LEU A 78 8.23 -4.43 3.74
N GLU A 79 7.38 -4.77 2.77
CA GLU A 79 7.60 -5.89 1.85
C GLU A 79 8.92 -5.72 1.10
N LYS A 80 9.15 -4.55 0.52
CA LYS A 80 10.34 -4.29 -0.28
C LYS A 80 11.64 -4.32 0.54
N ARG A 81 11.60 -3.98 1.83
CA ARG A 81 12.82 -3.88 2.64
C ARG A 81 13.13 -5.15 3.43
N TYR A 82 12.11 -5.88 3.86
CA TYR A 82 12.26 -6.99 4.81
C TYR A 82 11.88 -8.36 4.25
N MET A 83 11.28 -8.42 3.05
CA MET A 83 10.83 -9.69 2.45
C MET A 83 11.63 -10.07 1.19
N GLN A 84 12.69 -9.34 0.85
CA GLN A 84 13.59 -9.70 -0.26
C GLN A 84 14.44 -10.92 0.10
N GLY A 85 14.00 -12.10 -0.37
CA GLY A 85 14.65 -13.40 -0.10
C GLY A 85 13.65 -14.54 0.11
N ARG A 86 12.39 -14.22 0.41
CA ARG A 86 11.26 -15.16 0.38
C ARG A 86 10.42 -14.81 -0.83
N GLY A 87 10.54 -15.60 -1.89
CA GLY A 87 9.95 -15.33 -3.21
C GLY A 87 8.49 -14.86 -3.16
N GLY A 88 8.30 -13.55 -3.28
CA GLY A 88 7.06 -12.93 -3.73
C GLY A 88 7.21 -12.60 -5.20
N ALA A 89 7.09 -13.61 -6.07
CA ALA A 89 6.81 -13.41 -7.48
C ALA A 89 5.48 -12.64 -7.58
N GLY A 90 5.54 -11.34 -7.84
CA GLY A 90 4.32 -10.52 -7.88
C GLY A 90 4.45 -9.08 -8.34
N VAL A 91 5.64 -8.58 -8.67
CA VAL A 91 5.81 -7.23 -9.24
C VAL A 91 6.56 -7.30 -10.58
N GLU A 92 6.19 -8.28 -11.41
CA GLU A 92 6.51 -8.29 -12.86
C GLU A 92 5.27 -8.50 -13.75
N LYS A 93 4.05 -8.54 -13.19
CA LYS A 93 2.80 -8.58 -13.99
C LYS A 93 2.13 -7.22 -14.22
N SER A 94 2.77 -6.11 -13.85
CA SER A 94 2.18 -4.77 -14.01
C SER A 94 2.57 -4.06 -15.31
N LEU A 95 2.89 -4.80 -16.38
CA LEU A 95 3.16 -4.18 -17.68
C LEU A 95 1.95 -4.10 -18.61
N LEU A 96 0.79 -4.71 -18.31
CA LEU A 96 -0.35 -4.65 -19.25
C LEU A 96 -1.76 -4.46 -18.66
N ALA A 97 -1.99 -4.61 -17.35
CA ALA A 97 -3.35 -4.55 -16.81
C ALA A 97 -3.42 -3.78 -15.48
N PRO A 98 -4.07 -2.60 -15.44
CA PRO A 98 -4.37 -1.93 -14.18
C PRO A 98 -5.42 -2.73 -13.42
N THR A 99 -5.27 -2.89 -12.11
CA THR A 99 -6.22 -3.59 -11.24
C THR A 99 -7.11 -2.62 -10.48
N CYS A 100 -8.36 -3.03 -10.26
CA CYS A 100 -9.41 -2.25 -9.62
C CYS A 100 -9.10 -2.10 -8.13
N PRO A 101 -9.09 -0.86 -7.60
CA PRO A 101 -8.77 -0.62 -6.19
C PRO A 101 -9.87 -1.07 -5.22
N GLU A 102 -11.08 -1.35 -5.69
CA GLU A 102 -12.21 -1.73 -4.85
C GLU A 102 -12.39 -3.26 -4.73
N CYS A 103 -12.11 -4.01 -5.80
CA CYS A 103 -12.35 -5.46 -5.84
C CYS A 103 -11.18 -6.29 -6.38
N GLY A 104 -10.06 -5.66 -6.77
CA GLY A 104 -8.86 -6.35 -7.27
C GLY A 104 -8.98 -6.94 -8.67
N GLN A 105 -10.13 -6.80 -9.35
CA GLN A 105 -10.34 -7.27 -10.72
C GLN A 105 -9.62 -6.42 -11.75
N GLU A 106 -9.49 -6.90 -12.98
CA GLU A 106 -8.87 -6.14 -14.07
C GLU A 106 -9.70 -4.90 -14.45
N LEU A 107 -9.02 -3.78 -14.70
CA LEU A 107 -9.61 -2.55 -15.24
C LEU A 107 -9.47 -2.53 -16.76
N VAL A 108 -10.55 -2.16 -17.43
CA VAL A 108 -10.60 -1.94 -18.87
C VAL A 108 -10.50 -0.45 -19.15
N PHE A 109 -9.69 -0.03 -20.12
CA PHE A 109 -9.64 1.37 -20.54
C PHE A 109 -10.64 1.62 -21.67
N GLU A 110 -11.70 2.38 -21.39
CA GLU A 110 -12.76 2.72 -22.35
C GLU A 110 -13.10 4.21 -22.20
N GLU A 111 -13.30 4.90 -23.34
CA GLU A 111 -13.72 6.31 -23.37
C GLU A 111 -12.84 7.29 -22.56
N GLY A 112 -11.54 6.99 -22.41
CA GLY A 112 -10.63 7.83 -21.62
C GLY A 112 -10.63 7.54 -20.12
N CYS A 113 -11.35 6.50 -19.68
CA CYS A 113 -11.46 6.11 -18.28
C CYS A 113 -11.09 4.65 -18.07
N TYR A 114 -10.47 4.35 -16.93
CA TYR A 114 -10.35 2.98 -16.43
C TYR A 114 -11.64 2.58 -15.75
N VAL A 115 -12.28 1.51 -16.24
CA VAL A 115 -13.58 1.00 -15.81
C VAL A 115 -13.43 -0.43 -15.28
N CYS A 116 -13.96 -0.69 -14.09
CA CYS A 116 -14.09 -2.03 -13.54
C CYS A 116 -15.47 -2.61 -13.87
N LYS A 117 -15.52 -3.64 -14.70
CA LYS A 117 -16.79 -4.32 -15.06
C LYS A 117 -17.37 -5.14 -13.90
N ALA A 118 -16.61 -5.42 -12.85
CA ALA A 118 -17.04 -6.23 -11.72
C ALA A 118 -17.74 -5.43 -10.62
N CYS A 119 -17.26 -4.22 -10.30
CA CYS A 119 -17.82 -3.40 -9.21
C CYS A 119 -18.32 -2.01 -9.65
N GLY A 120 -18.06 -1.60 -10.90
CA GLY A 120 -18.46 -0.28 -11.41
C GLY A 120 -17.49 0.86 -11.11
N PHE A 121 -16.34 0.61 -10.47
CA PHE A 121 -15.30 1.61 -10.27
C PHE A 121 -14.90 2.26 -11.59
N THR A 122 -14.78 3.60 -11.61
CA THR A 122 -14.37 4.36 -12.80
C THR A 122 -13.34 5.44 -12.42
N LYS A 123 -12.25 5.56 -13.19
CA LYS A 123 -11.25 6.63 -13.03
C LYS A 123 -10.79 7.17 -14.39
N CYS A 124 -11.15 8.42 -14.68
CA CYS A 124 -10.78 9.12 -15.91
C CYS A 124 -9.44 9.85 -15.76
N GLY A 125 -8.71 9.97 -16.87
CA GLY A 125 -7.43 10.68 -16.97
C GLY A 125 -7.59 12.12 -17.43
#